data_AF-A0A061IR20-F1
#
_entry.id   AF-A0A061IR20-F1
#
_cell.length_a   1.000
_cell.length_b   1.000
_cell.length_c   1.000
_cell.angle_alpha   90.00
_cell.angle_beta   90.00
_cell.angle_gamma   90.00
#
_symmetry.space_group_name_H-M   'P 1'
#
loop_
_entity.id
_entity.type
_entity.pdbx_description
1 polymer ?
#
loop_
_entity_poly.entity_id
_entity_poly.type
_entity_poly.pdbx_seq_one_letter_code
_entity_poly.pdbx_strand_id
1 'polypeptide(L)'
;MQNIGITFIKTGQYSDAINSFEHIMSMAPNLKAGFNLILSCFAIGDREKMKKAFQKLIAVPLEIDEDDKYISPSDDPHTNLLVEAIKNDHLRQMERERKAMAEKYIMTAAKLIAPVIESSFAVGYN
;
A
#
# COMPACT_ATOMS: atom_id res chain seq x y z
N MET A 1 13.26 -9.18 -9.15
CA MET A 1 12.95 -8.01 -10.02
C MET A 1 12.92 -6.66 -9.29
N GLN A 2 12.59 -6.59 -7.99
CA GLN A 2 12.49 -5.31 -7.27
C GLN A 2 13.75 -4.44 -7.38
N ASN A 3 14.93 -5.05 -7.20
CA ASN A 3 16.21 -4.33 -7.27
C ASN A 3 16.51 -3.81 -8.68
N ILE A 4 16.09 -4.55 -9.72
CA ILE A 4 16.24 -4.15 -11.13
C ILE A 4 15.37 -2.92 -11.42
N GLY A 5 14.12 -2.92 -10.95
CA GLY A 5 13.25 -1.74 -11.04
C GLY A 5 13.85 -0.51 -10.33
N ILE A 6 14.46 -0.70 -9.15
CA ILE A 6 15.13 0.38 -8.43
C ILE A 6 16.36 0.89 -9.20
N THR A 7 17.14 0.01 -9.85
CA THR A 7 18.25 0.45 -10.69
C THR A 7 17.76 1.28 -11.87
N PHE A 8 16.66 0.91 -12.51
CA PHE A 8 16.05 1.71 -13.59
C PHE A 8 15.60 3.10 -13.13
N ILE A 9 15.01 3.22 -11.93
CA ILE A 9 14.69 4.53 -11.35
C ILE A 9 15.96 5.37 -11.18
N LYS A 10 17.04 4.78 -10.66
CA LYS A 10 18.31 5.48 -10.41
C LYS A 10 19.02 5.89 -11.70
N THR A 11 18.84 5.15 -12.79
CA THR A 11 19.41 5.48 -14.11
C THR A 11 18.50 6.38 -14.95
N GLY A 12 17.33 6.78 -14.44
CA GLY A 12 16.37 7.64 -15.15
C GLY A 12 15.54 6.90 -16.21
N GLN A 13 15.63 5.57 -16.27
CA GLN A 13 14.89 4.73 -17.22
C GLN A 13 13.51 4.39 -16.66
N TYR A 14 12.64 5.40 -16.54
CA TYR A 14 11.34 5.24 -15.86
C TYR A 14 10.38 4.30 -16.59
N SER A 15 10.42 4.23 -17.92
CA SER A 15 9.58 3.31 -18.70
C SER A 15 9.87 1.84 -18.39
N ASP A 16 11.16 1.49 -18.29
CA ASP A 16 11.59 0.12 -17.96
C ASP A 16 11.36 -0.22 -16.49
N ALA A 17 11.47 0.78 -15.60
CA ALA A 17 11.08 0.66 -14.22
C ALA A 17 9.58 0.32 -14.09
N ILE A 18 8.71 1.03 -14.81
CA ILE A 18 7.26 0.76 -14.84
C ILE A 18 7.01 -0.69 -15.24
N ASN A 19 7.54 -1.14 -16.38
CA ASN A 19 7.35 -2.52 -16.85
C ASN A 19 7.78 -3.55 -15.80
N SER A 20 8.93 -3.31 -15.16
CA SER A 20 9.46 -4.17 -14.10
C SER A 20 8.53 -4.23 -12.88
N PHE A 21 8.04 -3.09 -12.41
CA PHE A 21 7.14 -3.05 -11.25
C PHE A 21 5.72 -3.53 -11.58
N GLU A 22 5.21 -3.29 -12.79
CA GLU A 22 3.93 -3.84 -13.23
C GLU A 22 3.97 -5.36 -13.26
N HIS A 23 5.07 -5.95 -13.72
CA HIS A 23 5.22 -7.39 -13.71
C HIS A 23 5.27 -7.95 -12.27
N ILE A 24 6.00 -7.30 -11.36
CA ILE A 24 5.98 -7.66 -9.93
C ILE A 24 4.55 -7.58 -9.38
N MET A 25 3.84 -6.49 -9.67
CA MET A 25 2.45 -6.28 -9.22
C MET A 25 1.45 -7.26 -9.84
N SER A 26 1.77 -7.90 -10.97
CA SER A 26 0.95 -8.98 -11.55
C SER A 26 1.22 -10.36 -10.95
N MET A 27 2.46 -10.63 -10.54
CA MET A 27 2.86 -11.95 -10.03
C MET A 27 2.73 -12.06 -8.52
N ALA A 28 3.27 -11.08 -7.80
CA ALA A 28 3.32 -11.02 -6.35
C ALA A 28 3.18 -9.54 -5.92
N PRO A 29 1.92 -9.03 -5.88
CA PRO A 29 1.63 -7.67 -5.48
C PRO A 29 2.26 -7.36 -4.11
N ASN A 30 2.97 -6.24 -4.02
CA ASN A 30 3.51 -5.78 -2.74
C ASN A 30 3.52 -4.26 -2.67
N LEU A 31 3.38 -3.73 -1.46
CA LEU A 31 3.25 -2.29 -1.21
C LEU A 31 4.43 -1.49 -1.78
N LYS A 32 5.65 -1.99 -1.62
CA LYS A 32 6.87 -1.30 -2.04
C LYS A 32 6.97 -1.21 -3.57
N ALA A 33 6.58 -2.26 -4.29
CA ALA A 33 6.56 -2.29 -5.74
C ALA A 33 5.44 -1.39 -6.29
N GLY A 34 4.25 -1.43 -5.69
CA GLY A 34 3.14 -0.53 -6.05
C GLY A 34 3.50 0.94 -5.85
N PHE A 35 4.15 1.27 -4.73
CA PHE A 35 4.62 2.63 -4.47
C PHE A 35 5.69 3.09 -5.48
N ASN A 36 6.68 2.24 -5.76
CA ASN A 36 7.71 2.56 -6.75
C ASN A 36 7.16 2.65 -8.18
N LEU A 37 6.12 1.88 -8.51
CA LEU A 37 5.40 2.01 -9.78
C LEU A 37 4.76 3.40 -9.90
N ILE A 38 4.09 3.87 -8.84
CA ILE A 38 3.49 5.22 -8.81
C ILE A 38 4.58 6.29 -8.98
N LEU A 39 5.70 6.18 -8.27
CA LEU A 39 6.82 7.12 -8.41
C LEU A 39 7.37 7.16 -9.84
N SER A 40 7.48 6.00 -10.49
CA SER A 40 7.96 5.90 -11.87
C SER A 40 6.96 6.53 -12.85
N CYS A 41 5.65 6.31 -12.66
CA CYS A 41 4.60 6.97 -13.44
C CYS A 41 4.57 8.48 -13.20
N PHE A 42 4.82 8.94 -11.97
CA PHE A 42 4.90 10.34 -11.59
C PHE A 42 6.05 11.05 -12.31
N ALA A 43 7.23 10.41 -12.38
CA ALA A 43 8.39 10.95 -13.10
C ALA A 43 8.13 11.14 -14.61
N ILE A 44 7.28 10.31 -15.21
CA ILE A 44 6.87 10.44 -16.63
C ILE A 44 5.77 11.50 -16.81
N GLY A 45 4.98 11.79 -15.76
CA GLY A 45 3.87 12.74 -15.83
C GLY A 45 2.57 12.15 -16.38
N ASP A 46 2.47 10.83 -16.54
CA ASP A 46 1.27 10.15 -17.05
C ASP A 46 0.22 9.98 -15.94
N ARG A 47 -0.76 10.90 -15.92
CA ARG A 47 -1.83 10.96 -14.90
C ARG A 47 -2.71 9.71 -14.89
N GLU A 48 -2.98 9.12 -16.04
CA GLU A 48 -3.84 7.93 -16.13
C GLU A 48 -3.12 6.69 -15.60
N LYS A 49 -1.83 6.54 -15.91
CA LYS A 49 -1.01 5.47 -15.30
C LYS A 49 -0.85 5.65 -13.81
N MET A 50 -0.73 6.89 -13.30
CA MET A 50 -0.69 7.16 -11.86
C MET A 50 -1.97 6.67 -11.15
N LYS A 51 -3.16 6.99 -11.69
CA LYS A 51 -4.45 6.51 -11.15
C LYS A 51 -4.51 4.98 -11.10
N LYS A 52 -4.16 4.33 -12.22
CA LYS A 52 -4.17 2.85 -12.31
C LYS A 52 -3.18 2.22 -11.33
N ALA A 53 -1.98 2.80 -11.20
CA ALA A 53 -0.97 2.32 -10.26
C ALA A 53 -1.43 2.49 -8.80
N PHE A 54 -2.12 3.58 -8.48
CA PHE A 54 -2.70 3.81 -7.15
C PHE A 54 -3.81 2.81 -6.83
N GLN A 55 -4.70 2.50 -7.78
CA GLN A 55 -5.71 1.44 -7.62
C GLN A 55 -5.05 0.08 -7.35
N LYS A 56 -3.99 -0.26 -8.09
CA LYS A 56 -3.21 -1.49 -7.87
C LYS A 56 -2.57 -1.52 -6.47
N LEU A 57 -2.10 -0.37 -5.96
CA LEU A 57 -1.51 -0.26 -4.61
C LEU A 57 -2.53 -0.52 -3.50
N ILE A 58 -3.75 0.03 -3.64
CA ILE A 58 -4.84 -0.19 -2.66
C ILE A 58 -5.30 -1.65 -2.66
N ALA A 59 -5.28 -2.30 -3.83
CA ALA A 59 -5.70 -3.69 -3.98
C ALA A 59 -4.66 -4.73 -3.49
N VAL A 60 -3.51 -4.30 -2.94
CA VAL A 60 -2.50 -5.23 -2.43
C VAL A 60 -3.04 -5.97 -1.20
N PRO A 61 -3.11 -7.30 -1.21
CA PRO A 61 -3.55 -8.07 -0.05
C PRO A 61 -2.50 -7.96 1.07
N LEU A 62 -2.95 -7.62 2.28
CA LEU A 62 -2.07 -7.48 3.44
C LEU A 62 -1.97 -8.76 4.29
N GLU A 63 -2.83 -9.75 4.02
CA GLU A 63 -2.93 -11.01 4.79
C GLU A 63 -3.01 -10.77 6.30
N ILE A 64 -3.88 -9.84 6.73
CA ILE A 64 -4.10 -9.48 8.13
C ILE A 64 -5.49 -9.99 8.54
N ASP A 65 -5.58 -10.66 9.69
CA ASP A 65 -6.86 -11.06 10.26
C ASP A 65 -7.69 -9.83 10.67
N GLU A 66 -9.01 -9.88 10.49
CA GLU A 66 -9.90 -8.79 10.90
C GLU A 66 -9.80 -8.54 12.41
N ASP A 67 -9.77 -7.25 12.80
CA ASP A 67 -9.60 -6.81 14.18
C ASP A 67 -10.66 -7.41 15.14
N ASP A 68 -11.81 -7.80 14.59
CA ASP A 68 -13.00 -8.27 15.32
C ASP A 68 -12.92 -9.73 15.81
N LYS A 69 -11.95 -10.51 15.35
CA LYS A 69 -11.80 -11.94 15.68
C LYS A 69 -11.45 -12.20 17.15
N TYR A 70 -11.04 -11.17 17.88
CA TYR A 70 -10.62 -11.23 19.29
C TYR A 70 -11.43 -10.31 20.21
N ILE A 71 -12.68 -10.03 19.82
CA ILE A 71 -13.68 -9.43 20.71
C ILE A 71 -14.25 -10.57 21.55
N SER A 72 -13.98 -10.57 22.86
CA SER A 72 -14.54 -11.56 23.79
C SER A 72 -16.04 -11.28 23.94
N PRO A 73 -16.96 -12.18 23.54
CA PRO A 73 -18.37 -12.04 23.82
C PRO A 73 -18.74 -12.47 25.25
N SER A 74 -17.77 -12.95 26.04
CA SER A 74 -17.97 -13.54 27.36
C SER A 74 -17.27 -12.75 28.46
N ASP A 75 -17.95 -12.54 29.59
CA ASP A 75 -17.39 -11.94 30.82
C ASP A 75 -16.45 -12.88 31.60
N ASP A 76 -16.02 -14.00 31.01
CA ASP A 76 -15.13 -14.95 31.65
C ASP A 76 -13.70 -14.37 31.81
N PRO A 77 -13.17 -14.26 33.04
CA PRO A 77 -11.85 -13.68 33.29
C PRO A 77 -10.70 -14.43 32.60
N HIS A 78 -10.81 -15.75 32.43
CA HIS A 78 -9.77 -16.54 31.79
C HIS A 78 -9.70 -16.26 30.28
N THR A 79 -10.86 -16.18 29.63
CA THR A 79 -10.98 -15.81 28.22
C THR A 79 -10.45 -14.40 27.96
N ASN A 80 -10.73 -13.46 28.87
CA ASN A 80 -10.21 -12.09 28.76
C ASN A 80 -8.68 -12.01 28.88
N LEU A 81 -8.08 -12.78 29.80
CA LEU A 81 -6.62 -12.88 29.94
C LEU A 81 -5.97 -13.46 28.67
N LEU A 82 -6.57 -14.48 28.07
CA LEU A 82 -6.08 -15.07 26.81
C LEU A 82 -6.15 -14.05 25.66
N VAL A 83 -7.26 -13.32 25.54
CA VAL A 83 -7.43 -12.26 24.53
C VAL A 83 -6.41 -11.14 24.73
N GLU A 84 -6.14 -10.72 25.97
CA GLU A 84 -5.15 -9.69 26.27
C GLU A 84 -3.72 -10.16 25.96
N ALA A 85 -3.40 -11.43 26.24
CA ALA A 85 -2.12 -12.03 25.86
C ALA A 85 -1.94 -12.05 24.33
N ILE A 86 -2.96 -12.45 23.56
CA ILE A 86 -2.92 -12.45 22.10
C ILE A 86 -2.80 -11.02 21.54
N LYS A 87 -3.51 -10.05 22.13
CA LYS A 87 -3.45 -8.64 21.68
C LYS A 87 -2.07 -8.00 21.80
N ASN A 88 -1.23 -8.52 22.68
CA ASN A 88 0.11 -8.02 22.97
C ASN A 88 1.21 -8.98 22.49
N ASP A 89 0.87 -10.04 21.75
CA ASP A 89 1.84 -10.98 21.24
C ASP A 89 2.62 -10.42 20.03
N HIS A 90 3.65 -11.16 19.63
CA HIS A 90 4.52 -10.75 18.53
C HIS A 90 3.81 -10.78 17.17
N LEU A 91 2.89 -11.73 16.96
CA LEU A 91 2.16 -11.86 15.70
C LEU A 91 1.27 -10.64 15.48
N ARG A 92 0.53 -10.22 16.51
CA ARG A 92 -0.33 -9.03 16.47
C ARG A 92 0.46 -7.75 16.27
N GLN A 93 1.66 -7.67 16.87
CA GLN A 93 2.56 -6.56 16.60
C GLN A 93 2.97 -6.50 15.12
N MET A 94 3.36 -7.63 14.51
CA MET A 94 3.73 -7.68 13.10
C MET A 94 2.56 -7.32 12.16
N GLU A 95 1.34 -7.75 12.48
CA GLU A 95 0.12 -7.36 11.75
C GLU A 95 -0.11 -5.85 11.79
N ARG A 96 -0.01 -5.23 12.97
CA ARG A 96 -0.14 -3.77 13.13
C ARG A 96 0.94 -3.03 12.36
N GLU A 97 2.18 -3.50 12.38
CA GLU A 97 3.29 -2.92 11.63
C GLU A 97 3.04 -2.99 10.11
N ARG A 98 2.52 -4.12 9.61
CA ARG A 98 2.13 -4.28 8.19
C ARG A 98 1.01 -3.31 7.81
N LYS A 99 -0.02 -3.17 8.64
CA LYS A 99 -1.14 -2.22 8.43
C LYS A 99 -0.64 -0.78 8.41
N ALA A 100 0.15 -0.39 9.41
CA ALA A 100 0.73 0.95 9.50
C ALA A 100 1.65 1.27 8.29
N MET A 101 2.40 0.27 7.82
CA MET A 101 3.23 0.42 6.62
C MET A 101 2.36 0.64 5.37
N ALA A 102 1.27 -0.12 5.21
CA ALA A 102 0.32 0.04 4.11
C ALA A 102 -0.31 1.44 4.11
N GLU A 103 -0.84 1.87 5.25
CA GLU A 103 -1.42 3.20 5.44
C GLU A 103 -0.42 4.30 5.10
N LYS A 104 0.83 4.16 5.56
CA LYS A 104 1.90 5.12 5.24
C LYS A 104 2.16 5.21 3.74
N TYR A 105 2.28 4.09 3.04
CA TYR A 105 2.49 4.08 1.58
C TYR A 105 1.31 4.69 0.83
N ILE A 106 0.08 4.30 1.17
CA ILE A 106 -1.14 4.81 0.53
C ILE A 106 -1.29 6.31 0.77
N MET A 107 -1.15 6.77 2.02
CA MET A 107 -1.25 8.18 2.38
C MET A 107 -0.19 9.03 1.69
N THR A 108 1.06 8.54 1.63
CA THR A 108 2.16 9.25 0.97
C THR A 108 1.93 9.32 -0.54
N ALA A 109 1.52 8.21 -1.16
CA ALA A 109 1.21 8.17 -2.59
C ALA A 109 0.05 9.10 -2.94
N ALA A 110 -1.04 9.07 -2.16
CA ALA A 110 -2.20 9.94 -2.34
C ALA A 110 -1.81 11.43 -2.29
N LYS A 111 -1.05 11.84 -1.27
CA LYS A 111 -0.55 13.22 -1.14
C LYS A 111 0.32 13.65 -2.33
N LEU A 112 1.10 12.73 -2.88
CA LEU A 112 1.98 13.00 -4.02
C LEU A 112 1.19 13.20 -5.33
N ILE A 113 0.22 12.32 -5.59
CA ILE A 113 -0.47 12.30 -6.90
C ILE A 113 -1.70 13.21 -6.95
N ALA A 114 -2.37 13.47 -5.82
CA ALA A 114 -3.58 14.29 -5.74
C ALA A 114 -3.44 15.66 -6.46
N PRO A 115 -2.41 16.49 -6.21
CA PRO A 115 -2.28 17.79 -6.86
C PRO A 115 -1.98 17.71 -8.37
N VAL A 116 -1.49 16.56 -8.84
CA VAL A 116 -1.11 16.37 -10.25
C VAL A 116 -2.26 15.74 -11.05
N ILE A 117 -3.08 14.92 -10.40
CA ILE A 117 -4.21 14.23 -11.03
C ILE A 117 -5.41 15.17 -11.20
N GLU A 118 -5.72 16.01 -10.21
CA GLU A 118 -6.82 16.97 -10.30
C GLU A 118 -6.31 18.35 -10.70
N SER A 119 -6.83 18.87 -11.83
CA SER A 119 -6.48 20.21 -12.33
C SER A 119 -7.30 21.34 -11.70
N SER A 120 -8.27 21.05 -10.82
CA SER A 120 -8.98 22.05 -10.02
C SER A 120 -9.94 21.35 -9.03
N PHE A 121 -9.95 21.81 -7.79
CA PHE A 121 -10.89 21.41 -6.73
C PHE A 121 -12.37 21.67 -7.13
N ALA A 122 -12.62 22.46 -8.19
CA ALA A 122 -13.93 22.92 -8.61
C ALA A 122 -14.64 22.02 -9.65
N VAL A 123 -13.98 21.00 -10.22
CA VAL A 123 -14.61 20.17 -11.27
C VAL A 123 -15.65 19.20 -10.69
N GLY A 124 -15.58 18.89 -9.39
CA GLY A 124 -16.59 18.06 -8.70
C GLY A 124 -17.88 18.80 -8.31
N TYR A 125 -17.98 20.11 -8.57
CA TYR A 125 -19.12 20.95 -8.18
C TYR A 125 -20.06 21.36 -9.34
N ASN A 126 -19.77 20.95 -10.57
CA ASN A 126 -20.61 21.23 -11.76
C ASN A 126 -21.28 19.97 -12.29
#